data_AF-A0A4P7HI03-F1
#
_entry.id   AF-A0A4P7HI03-F1
#
_cell.length_a   1.000
_cell.length_b   1.000
_cell.length_c   1.000
_cell.angle_alpha   90.00
_cell.angle_beta   90.00
_cell.angle_gamma   90.00
#
_symmetry.space_group_name_H-M   'P 1'
#
loop_
_entity.id
_entity.type
_entity.pdbx_description
1 polymer ?
#
loop_
_entity_poly.entity_id
_entity_poly.type
_entity_poly.pdbx_seq_one_letter_code
_entity_poly.pdbx_strand_id
1 'polypeptide(L)'
;MIDWKQVTDLRDKVGPDRLVVILDMALLDIEMRLRGLDARPQDLARELPILRRAAAEMGFSNCTALCRKAEEQLARQGHLDLGTAALKASFGHTRQIFLRDLPQVMAKMPSGSGPPRPP
;
A
#
# COMPACT_ATOMS: atom_id res chain seq x y z
N MET A 1 10.08 0.03 -1.06
CA MET A 1 10.01 -0.16 -2.52
C MET A 1 8.55 -0.26 -2.90
N ILE A 2 8.09 0.63 -3.80
CA ILE A 2 6.69 0.79 -4.21
C ILE A 2 6.61 0.35 -5.69
N ASP A 3 5.71 -0.57 -5.98
CA ASP A 3 5.39 -1.02 -7.32
C ASP A 3 4.41 -0.03 -7.97
N TRP A 4 4.98 0.94 -8.69
CA TRP A 4 4.20 1.94 -9.41
C TRP A 4 3.45 1.37 -10.62
N LYS A 5 3.80 0.15 -11.09
CA LYS A 5 3.13 -0.49 -12.21
C LYS A 5 1.69 -0.88 -11.84
N GLN A 6 1.47 -1.35 -10.62
CA GLN A 6 0.12 -1.58 -10.09
C GLN A 6 -0.71 -0.29 -10.08
N VAL A 7 -0.12 0.82 -9.64
CA VAL A 7 -0.80 2.13 -9.58
C VAL A 7 -1.17 2.60 -10.99
N THR A 8 -0.29 2.41 -11.97
CA THR A 8 -0.58 2.77 -13.36
C THR A 8 -1.66 1.89 -13.98
N ASP A 9 -1.60 0.58 -13.77
CA ASP A 9 -2.61 -0.34 -14.32
C ASP A 9 -4.01 -0.05 -13.74
N LEU A 10 -4.06 0.27 -12.44
CA LEU A 10 -5.29 0.71 -11.79
C LEU A 10 -5.80 2.03 -12.34
N ARG A 11 -4.91 3.00 -12.61
CA ARG A 11 -5.25 4.27 -13.25
C ARG A 11 -5.86 4.05 -14.63
N ASP A 12 -5.23 3.23 -15.46
CA ASP A 12 -5.68 2.98 -16.83
C ASP A 12 -7.06 2.28 -16.85
N LYS A 13 -7.41 1.56 -15.78
CA LYS A 13 -8.73 0.94 -15.59
C LYS A 13 -9.82 1.89 -15.08
N VAL A 14 -9.50 2.76 -14.11
CA VAL A 14 -10.52 3.57 -13.41
C VAL A 14 -10.49 5.06 -13.75
N GLY A 15 -9.44 5.53 -14.41
CA GLY A 15 -9.14 6.94 -14.67
C GLY A 15 -8.41 7.63 -13.51
N PRO A 16 -7.72 8.75 -13.78
CA PRO A 16 -6.90 9.45 -12.79
C PRO A 16 -7.71 10.01 -11.62
N ASP A 17 -8.89 10.59 -11.86
CA ASP A 17 -9.72 11.18 -10.81
C ASP A 17 -10.24 10.14 -9.82
N ARG A 18 -10.69 8.98 -10.33
CA ARG A 18 -11.14 7.88 -9.47
C ARG A 18 -9.99 7.21 -8.74
N LEU A 19 -8.82 7.13 -9.39
CA LEU A 19 -7.66 6.50 -8.77
C LEU A 19 -7.27 7.24 -7.49
N VAL A 20 -7.21 8.56 -7.49
CA VAL A 20 -6.87 9.34 -6.28
C VAL A 20 -7.80 9.00 -5.12
N VAL A 21 -9.12 8.92 -5.38
CA VAL A 21 -10.11 8.54 -4.37
C VAL A 21 -9.89 7.11 -3.87
N ILE A 22 -9.64 6.15 -4.77
CA ILE A 22 -9.39 4.76 -4.39
C ILE A 22 -8.14 4.63 -3.53
N LEU A 23 -7.05 5.32 -3.92
CA LEU A 23 -5.80 5.31 -3.18
C LEU A 23 -5.96 5.95 -1.81
N ASP A 24 -6.68 7.08 -1.70
CA ASP A 24 -6.92 7.75 -0.42
C ASP A 24 -7.73 6.88 0.53
N MET A 25 -8.82 6.26 0.02
CA MET A 25 -9.65 5.34 0.81
C MET A 25 -8.86 4.11 1.26
N ALA A 26 -8.03 3.54 0.40
CA ALA A 26 -7.18 2.40 0.75
C ALA A 26 -6.12 2.78 1.80
N LEU A 27 -5.49 3.95 1.66
CA LEU A 27 -4.55 4.48 2.65
C LEU A 27 -5.22 4.70 4.00
N LEU A 28 -6.43 5.26 4.01
CA LEU A 28 -7.21 5.50 5.21
C LEU A 28 -7.59 4.18 5.90
N ASP A 29 -8.04 3.17 5.16
CA ASP A 29 -8.38 1.85 5.69
C ASP A 29 -7.16 1.18 6.35
N ILE A 30 -6.01 1.18 5.65
CA ILE A 30 -4.74 0.68 6.19
C ILE A 30 -4.37 1.42 7.48
N GLU A 31 -4.48 2.75 7.49
CA GLU A 31 -4.14 3.56 8.65
C GLU A 31 -5.06 3.29 9.85
N MET A 32 -6.37 3.16 9.62
CA MET A 32 -7.35 2.80 10.65
C MET A 32 -7.06 1.43 11.26
N ARG A 33 -6.77 0.43 10.43
CA ARG A 33 -6.38 -0.90 10.88
C ARG A 33 -5.10 -0.87 11.70
N LEU A 34 -4.09 -0.13 11.22
CA LEU A 34 -2.82 0.03 11.94
C LEU A 34 -3.01 0.74 13.29
N ARG A 35 -3.91 1.71 13.41
CA ARG A 35 -4.25 2.33 14.70
C ARG A 35 -4.91 1.34 15.64
N GLY A 36 -5.87 0.56 15.15
CA GLY A 36 -6.57 -0.48 15.91
C GLY A 36 -5.77 -1.76 16.16
N LEU A 37 -4.60 -1.92 15.53
CA LEU A 37 -3.79 -3.12 15.64
C LEU A 37 -3.23 -3.28 17.05
N ASP A 38 -3.74 -4.31 17.74
CA ASP A 38 -3.32 -4.74 19.07
C ASP A 38 -2.13 -5.70 18.98
N ALA A 39 -1.33 -5.80 20.05
CA ALA A 39 -0.21 -6.73 20.13
C ALA A 39 -0.65 -8.17 20.45
N ARG A 40 -1.93 -8.37 20.76
CA ARG A 40 -2.52 -9.70 20.98
C ARG A 40 -2.36 -10.60 19.74
N PRO A 41 -1.89 -11.85 19.92
CA PRO A 41 -1.64 -12.76 18.81
C PRO A 41 -2.86 -13.01 17.91
N GLN A 42 -4.05 -13.02 18.50
CA GLN A 42 -5.32 -13.30 17.82
C GLN A 42 -5.69 -12.18 16.84
N ASP A 43 -5.55 -10.93 17.30
CA ASP A 43 -5.80 -9.74 16.51
C ASP A 43 -4.76 -9.61 15.38
N LEU A 44 -3.48 -9.87 15.69
CA LEU A 44 -2.42 -9.89 14.69
C LEU A 44 -2.68 -10.94 13.60
N ALA A 45 -3.04 -12.17 13.98
CA ALA A 45 -3.31 -13.24 13.02
C ALA A 45 -4.48 -12.91 12.09
N ARG A 46 -5.44 -12.12 12.57
CA ARG A 46 -6.60 -11.66 11.80
C ARG A 46 -6.27 -10.46 10.90
N GLU A 47 -5.55 -9.46 11.41
CA GLU A 47 -5.33 -8.19 10.71
C GLU A 47 -4.14 -8.24 9.75
N LEU A 48 -3.07 -9.01 10.04
CA LEU A 48 -1.88 -9.09 9.18
C LEU A 48 -2.18 -9.55 7.74
N PRO A 49 -2.99 -10.60 7.49
CA PRO A 49 -3.33 -11.02 6.13
C PRO A 49 -4.10 -9.93 5.37
N ILE A 50 -4.95 -9.17 6.07
CA ILE A 50 -5.76 -8.10 5.50
C ILE A 50 -4.87 -6.92 5.13
N LEU A 51 -4.00 -6.48 6.05
CA LEU A 51 -3.00 -5.43 5.81
C LEU A 51 -2.05 -5.80 4.67
N ARG A 52 -1.62 -7.07 4.59
CA ARG A 52 -0.77 -7.57 3.51
C ARG A 52 -1.45 -7.44 2.16
N ARG A 53 -2.73 -7.80 2.08
CA ARG A 53 -3.52 -7.70 0.86
C ARG A 53 -3.72 -6.26 0.44
N ALA A 54 -4.14 -5.38 1.35
CA ALA A 54 -4.31 -3.95 1.07
C ALA A 54 -2.98 -3.31 0.61
N ALA A 55 -1.86 -3.66 1.25
CA ALA A 55 -0.54 -3.25 0.82
C ALA A 55 -0.20 -3.74 -0.59
N ALA A 56 -0.54 -4.98 -0.95
CA ALA A 56 -0.29 -5.54 -2.27
C ALA A 56 -1.15 -4.86 -3.37
N GLU A 57 -2.40 -4.53 -3.05
CA GLU A 57 -3.31 -3.78 -3.95
C GLU A 57 -2.75 -2.38 -4.26
N MET A 58 -2.06 -1.76 -3.29
CA MET A 58 -1.39 -0.46 -3.44
C MET A 58 0.03 -0.54 -4.05
N GLY A 59 0.56 -1.75 -4.25
CA GLY A 59 1.94 -1.95 -4.70
C GLY A 59 3.01 -1.74 -3.62
N PHE A 60 2.68 -1.76 -2.32
CA PHE A 60 3.63 -1.59 -1.23
C PHE A 60 4.42 -2.87 -0.94
N SER A 61 5.28 -3.28 -1.88
CA SER A 61 6.01 -4.56 -1.81
C SER A 61 6.78 -4.75 -0.50
N ASN A 62 7.37 -3.69 0.05
CA ASN A 62 8.08 -3.76 1.33
C ASN A 62 7.13 -4.05 2.51
N CYS A 63 5.97 -3.38 2.55
CA CYS A 63 4.96 -3.62 3.58
C CYS A 63 4.38 -5.03 3.45
N THR A 64 4.10 -5.49 2.23
CA THR A 64 3.64 -6.85 1.96
C THR A 64 4.63 -7.90 2.49
N ALA A 65 5.94 -7.69 2.25
CA ALA A 65 6.98 -8.58 2.75
C ALA A 65 7.09 -8.57 4.29
N LEU A 66 6.94 -7.40 4.91
CA LEU A 66 6.93 -7.27 6.38
C LEU A 66 5.72 -7.96 7.01
N CYS A 67 4.52 -7.77 6.47
CA CYS A 67 3.32 -8.45 6.95
C CYS A 67 3.49 -9.97 6.84
N ARG A 68 4.03 -10.47 5.72
CA ARG A 68 4.30 -11.90 5.56
C ARG A 68 5.29 -12.45 6.60
N LYS A 69 6.40 -11.74 6.84
CA LYS A 69 7.35 -12.12 7.89
C LYS A 69 6.71 -12.12 9.28
N ALA A 70 5.86 -11.13 9.55
CA ALA A 70 5.10 -11.03 10.78
C ALA A 70 4.12 -12.22 10.96
N GLU A 71 3.41 -12.61 9.90
CA GLU A 71 2.55 -13.80 9.89
C GLU A 71 3.36 -15.08 10.19
N GLU A 72 4.52 -15.25 9.54
CA GLU A 72 5.40 -16.39 9.72
C GLU A 72 5.99 -16.46 11.14
N GLN A 73 6.38 -15.32 11.73
CA GLN A 73 6.85 -15.25 13.11
C GLN A 73 5.73 -15.61 14.09
N LEU A 74 4.56 -15.01 13.90
CA LEU A 74 3.40 -15.25 14.75
C LEU A 74 2.99 -16.73 14.74
N ALA A 75 3.00 -17.38 13.58
CA ALA A 75 2.68 -18.79 13.44
C ALA A 75 3.73 -19.70 14.11
N ARG A 76 5.01 -19.30 14.14
CA ARG A 76 6.11 -20.09 14.69
C ARG A 76 6.31 -19.91 16.19
N GLN A 77 6.14 -18.69 16.67
CA GLN A 77 6.54 -18.26 18.02
C GLN A 77 5.33 -17.84 18.88
N GLY A 78 4.17 -17.58 18.28
CA GLY A 78 2.98 -17.11 18.98
C GLY A 78 3.00 -15.63 19.37
N HIS A 79 4.04 -14.88 18.97
CA HIS A 79 4.16 -13.45 19.22
C HIS A 79 4.93 -12.73 18.09
N LEU A 80 4.92 -11.39 18.12
CA LEU A 80 5.61 -10.55 17.16
C LEU A 80 6.86 -9.93 17.79
N ASP A 81 8.05 -10.33 17.33
CA ASP A 81 9.32 -9.84 17.88
C ASP A 81 9.57 -8.35 17.53
N LEU A 82 9.24 -7.99 16.28
CA LEU A 82 9.34 -6.63 15.76
C LEU A 82 8.35 -5.64 16.43
N GLY A 83 7.31 -6.16 17.10
CA GLY A 83 6.21 -5.39 17.67
C GLY A 83 5.33 -4.69 16.63
N THR A 84 4.14 -4.27 17.04
CA THR A 84 3.22 -3.52 16.16
C THR A 84 3.76 -2.13 15.79
N ALA A 85 4.63 -1.56 16.61
CA ALA A 85 5.26 -0.26 16.37
C ALA A 85 6.10 -0.25 15.08
N ALA A 86 6.88 -1.30 14.82
CA ALA A 86 7.71 -1.39 13.61
C ALA A 86 6.86 -1.48 12.34
N LEU A 87 5.74 -2.23 12.39
CA LEU A 87 4.77 -2.29 11.29
C LEU A 87 4.17 -0.91 11.02
N LYS A 88 3.69 -0.22 12.07
CA LYS A 88 3.12 1.13 11.96
C LYS A 88 4.14 2.12 11.38
N ALA A 89 5.39 2.07 11.82
CA ALA A 89 6.48 2.92 11.31
C ALA A 89 6.78 2.66 9.83
N SER A 90 6.90 1.39 9.42
CA SER A 90 7.19 1.05 8.01
C SER A 90 6.06 1.47 7.06
N PHE A 91 4.81 1.27 7.48
CA PHE A 91 3.66 1.74 6.70
C PHE A 91 3.61 3.26 6.63
N GLY A 92 3.84 3.96 7.74
CA GLY A 92 3.90 5.42 7.76
C GLY A 92 4.97 5.99 6.83
N HIS A 93 6.17 5.39 6.85
CA HIS A 93 7.27 5.80 5.98
C HIS A 93 6.96 5.55 4.49
N THR A 94 6.42 4.36 4.17
CA THR A 94 6.05 4.01 2.79
C THR A 94 4.92 4.92 2.28
N ARG A 95 3.93 5.24 3.13
CA ARG A 95 2.84 6.17 2.82
C ARG A 95 3.36 7.57 2.52
N GLN A 96 4.31 8.09 3.30
CA GLN A 96 4.90 9.41 3.03
C GLN A 96 5.61 9.46 1.69
N ILE A 97 6.41 8.44 1.36
CA ILE A 97 7.05 8.31 0.05
C ILE A 97 5.99 8.24 -1.05
N PHE A 98 4.96 7.43 -0.86
CA PHE A 98 3.87 7.27 -1.82
C PHE A 98 3.18 8.61 -2.12
N LEU A 99 2.74 9.36 -1.11
CA LEU A 99 2.06 10.64 -1.30
C LEU A 99 2.97 11.71 -1.91
N ARG A 100 4.29 11.65 -1.64
CA ARG A 100 5.28 12.57 -2.22
C ARG A 100 5.52 12.29 -3.71
N ASP A 101 5.64 11.02 -4.07
CA ASP A 101 6.03 10.61 -5.42
C ASP A 101 4.81 10.40 -6.34
N LEU A 102 3.61 10.16 -5.79
CA LEU A 102 2.38 9.96 -6.55
C LEU A 102 2.09 11.11 -7.54
N PRO A 103 2.14 12.40 -7.15
CA PRO A 103 1.93 13.49 -8.10
C PRO A 103 2.96 13.52 -9.23
N GLN A 104 4.22 13.18 -8.94
CA GLN A 104 5.28 13.13 -9.95
C GLN A 104 5.08 11.98 -10.93
N VAL A 105 4.64 10.82 -10.43
CA VAL A 105 4.31 9.65 -11.25
C VAL A 105 3.11 9.95 -12.15
N MET A 106 2.09 10.63 -11.61
CA MET A 106 0.93 11.09 -12.38
C MET A 106 1.31 12.14 -13.43
N ALA A 107 2.20 13.08 -13.10
CA ALA A 107 2.61 14.17 -13.98
C ALA A 107 3.64 13.77 -15.06
N LYS A 108 4.54 12.83 -14.75
CA LYS A 108 5.54 12.32 -15.71
C LYS A 108 4.94 11.45 -16.82
N MET A 109 3.68 11.05 -16.69
CA MET A 109 3.04 10.23 -17.69
C MET A 109 2.42 11.13 -18.75
N PRO A 110 2.97 11.15 -19.98
CA PRO A 110 2.43 11.98 -21.04
C PRO A 110 0.97 11.58 -21.25
N SER A 111 0.08 12.56 -21.11
CA SER A 111 -1.29 12.46 -21.59
C SER A 111 -1.20 12.03 -23.06
N GLY A 112 -1.63 10.81 -23.36
CA GLY A 112 -1.81 10.37 -24.74
C GLY A 112 -2.88 11.25 -25.39
N SER A 113 -2.46 12.37 -25.97
CA SER A 113 -3.23 13.20 -26.90
C SER A 113 -2.24 14.05 -27.70
N GLY A 114 -1.61 13.40 -28.68
CA GLY A 114 -1.06 14.10 -29.84
C GLY A 114 -1.79 13.58 -31.08
N PRO A 115 -2.62 14.36 -31.77
CA PRO A 115 -3.21 13.91 -33.02
C PRO A 115 -2.11 13.81 -34.08
N PRO A 116 -2.06 12.76 -34.92
CA PRO A 116 -1.25 12.82 -36.12
C PRO A 116 -1.83 13.87 -37.08
N ARG A 117 -0.97 14.81 -37.50
CA ARG A 117 -1.25 15.88 -38.46
C ARG A 117 -1.80 15.32 -39.78
N PRO A 118 -2.74 16.02 -40.45
CA PRO A 118 -3.13 15.66 -41.81
C PRO A 118 -1.99 15.99 -42.80
N PRO A 119 -1.82 15.23 -43.89
CA PRO A 119 -1.09 15.69 -45.06
C PRO A 119 -1.83 16.82 -45.78
#